data_AF-A0A504Y5E0-F1
#
_entry.id   AF-A0A504Y5E0-F1
#
_cell.length_a   1.000
_cell.length_b   1.000
_cell.length_c   1.000
_cell.angle_alpha   90.00
_cell.angle_beta   90.00
_cell.angle_gamma   90.00
#
_symmetry.space_group_name_H-M   'P 1'
#
loop_
_entity.id
_entity.type
_entity.pdbx_description
1 polymer ?
#
loop_
_entity_poly.entity_id
_entity_poly.type
_entity_poly.pdbx_seq_one_letter_code
_entity_poly.pdbx_strand_id
1 'polypeptide(L)'
;MMPAVRLPCAILRSGPRGLPLLELSKRFSSRWIPDKKYLAEFRNSLQPPEQKAVEQKPLPADLFSSKHIEVQSIQLNFGPQHPAAHGVLRLIMELDGEIIGRLDPHIGLLHRGTEKLIEYKTYTQALPYFDRLDYASMMCNEQGYCLAVEKLLNIEVPPRAKYIRTLFAELTRLLNHCLAIGSHILDVGAITPIFWLFEEREKMFEFYERVSGARMHAAYFRPGGVYLDLPLGLMDDMYQFLEKFVQRIDEVSSMNRKGC
;
A
#
# COMPACT_ATOMS: atom_id res chain seq x y z
N MET A 1 -33.86 -61.27 50.08
CA MET A 1 -32.74 -60.70 50.85
C MET A 1 -31.75 -60.09 49.87
N MET A 2 -31.62 -58.76 49.86
CA MET A 2 -30.50 -58.07 49.21
C MET A 2 -29.19 -58.41 49.98
N PRO A 3 -28.02 -58.27 49.35
CA PRO A 3 -27.40 -56.95 49.27
C PRO A 3 -27.07 -56.54 47.83
N ALA A 4 -27.41 -55.30 47.52
CA ALA A 4 -26.88 -54.54 46.42
C ALA A 4 -25.38 -54.29 46.62
N VAL A 5 -24.57 -54.56 45.60
CA VAL A 5 -23.22 -54.00 45.51
C VAL A 5 -23.19 -53.04 44.32
N ARG A 6 -22.99 -51.77 44.67
CA ARG A 6 -22.79 -50.63 43.78
C ARG A 6 -21.61 -50.88 42.82
N LEU A 7 -21.81 -50.45 41.57
CA LEU A 7 -20.85 -50.34 40.47
C LEU A 7 -19.50 -49.75 40.91
N PRO A 8 -18.44 -50.02 40.11
CA PRO A 8 -17.78 -48.87 39.51
C PRO A 8 -17.74 -48.96 37.99
N CYS A 9 -18.03 -47.80 37.42
CA CYS A 9 -17.79 -47.38 36.05
C CYS A 9 -16.42 -47.89 35.55
N ALA A 10 -16.41 -48.94 34.72
CA ALA A 10 -15.21 -49.42 34.05
C ALA A 10 -15.21 -48.95 32.59
N ILE A 11 -14.87 -47.67 32.45
CA ILE A 11 -13.96 -47.13 31.43
C ILE A 11 -14.01 -47.87 30.08
N LEU A 12 -14.76 -47.28 29.14
CA LEU A 12 -14.49 -47.40 27.71
C LEU A 12 -13.04 -47.00 27.45
N ARG A 13 -12.11 -47.95 27.48
CA ARG A 13 -10.75 -47.71 26.99
C ARG A 13 -10.77 -47.78 25.47
N SER A 14 -10.81 -46.62 24.85
CA SER A 14 -10.52 -46.41 23.43
C SER A 14 -9.09 -46.86 23.13
N GLY A 15 -8.93 -47.97 22.40
CA GLY A 15 -7.69 -48.26 21.68
C GLY A 15 -7.50 -47.28 20.52
N PRO A 16 -6.26 -47.10 20.01
CA PRO A 16 -5.89 -45.96 19.16
C PRO A 16 -6.47 -45.97 17.73
N ARG A 17 -7.43 -46.84 17.42
CA ARG A 17 -8.22 -46.81 16.18
C ARG A 17 -9.61 -47.36 16.51
N GLY A 18 -10.63 -46.50 16.39
CA GLY A 18 -12.01 -46.73 16.82
C GLY A 18 -12.77 -47.84 16.08
N LEU A 19 -12.32 -49.09 16.23
CA LEU A 19 -13.09 -50.29 15.89
C LEU A 19 -13.49 -50.99 17.20
N PRO A 20 -14.79 -51.29 17.42
CA PRO A 20 -15.20 -52.06 18.58
C PRO A 20 -14.54 -53.44 18.50
N LEU A 21 -13.63 -53.71 19.44
CA LEU A 21 -13.12 -55.07 19.67
C LEU A 21 -14.27 -55.88 20.25
N LEU A 22 -15.04 -56.50 19.36
CA LEU A 22 -15.99 -57.55 19.67
C LEU A 22 -15.18 -58.72 20.28
N GLU A 23 -15.09 -58.80 21.61
CA GLU A 23 -14.78 -60.04 22.32
C GLU A 23 -15.97 -61.01 22.14
N LEU A 24 -16.14 -61.50 20.91
CA LEU A 24 -17.17 -62.47 20.50
C LEU A 24 -16.91 -63.88 21.04
N SER A 25 -15.73 -64.11 21.64
CA SER A 25 -15.29 -65.42 22.15
C SER A 25 -16.22 -66.00 23.22
N LYS A 26 -16.89 -65.17 24.03
CA LYS A 26 -17.67 -65.67 25.18
C LYS A 26 -19.15 -65.95 24.92
N ARG A 27 -19.71 -65.62 23.75
CA ARG A 27 -21.16 -65.80 23.47
C ARG A 27 -21.52 -66.85 22.42
N PHE A 28 -20.55 -67.33 21.64
CA PHE A 28 -20.74 -68.38 20.63
C PHE A 28 -19.68 -69.47 20.81
N SER A 29 -19.77 -70.26 21.88
CA SER A 29 -18.72 -71.23 22.27
C SER A 29 -18.70 -72.53 21.46
N SER A 30 -19.61 -72.72 20.50
CA SER A 30 -19.70 -73.94 19.69
C SER A 30 -19.31 -73.78 18.22
N ARG A 31 -19.10 -72.54 17.74
CA ARG A 31 -18.74 -72.27 16.33
C ARG A 31 -17.37 -71.64 16.26
N TRP A 32 -16.45 -72.29 15.54
CA TRP A 32 -15.09 -71.78 15.35
C TRP A 32 -15.13 -70.43 14.61
N ILE A 33 -14.45 -69.42 15.16
CA ILE A 33 -14.25 -68.10 14.57
C ILE A 33 -12.73 -67.91 14.44
N PRO A 34 -12.22 -67.45 13.28
CA PRO A 34 -10.79 -67.25 13.10
C PRO A 34 -10.25 -66.18 14.04
N ASP A 35 -9.25 -66.56 14.84
CA ASP A 35 -8.52 -65.64 15.71
C ASP A 35 -7.61 -64.70 14.92
N LYS A 36 -7.17 -63.60 15.56
CA LYS A 36 -6.23 -62.63 14.96
C LYS A 36 -4.97 -63.28 14.38
N LYS A 37 -4.48 -64.36 15.02
CA LYS A 37 -3.32 -65.14 14.55
C LYS A 37 -3.63 -65.86 13.24
N TYR A 38 -4.79 -66.51 13.16
CA TYR A 38 -5.25 -67.18 11.95
C TYR A 38 -5.42 -66.19 10.78
N LEU A 39 -6.00 -65.02 11.03
CA LEU A 39 -6.15 -63.98 10.00
C LEU A 39 -4.81 -63.41 9.52
N ALA A 40 -3.81 -63.30 10.40
CA ALA A 40 -2.47 -62.85 10.03
C ALA A 40 -1.72 -63.90 9.19
N GLU A 41 -1.83 -65.17 9.57
CA GLU A 41 -1.27 -66.29 8.79
C GLU A 41 -1.93 -66.38 7.41
N PHE A 42 -3.25 -66.23 7.33
CA PHE A 42 -3.99 -66.22 6.06
C PHE A 42 -3.59 -65.04 5.16
N ARG A 43 -3.37 -63.86 5.73
CA ARG A 43 -2.87 -62.69 4.97
C ARG A 43 -1.49 -62.95 4.37
N ASN A 44 -0.65 -63.69 5.10
CA ASN A 44 0.72 -63.99 4.70
C ASN A 44 0.85 -65.29 3.88
N SER A 45 -0.20 -66.12 3.82
CA SER A 45 -0.17 -67.40 3.09
C SER A 45 -0.27 -67.23 1.57
N LEU A 46 -0.81 -66.09 1.11
CA LEU A 46 -0.91 -65.77 -0.32
C LEU A 46 0.43 -65.35 -0.94
N GLN A 47 1.48 -65.18 -0.14
CA GLN A 47 2.80 -64.73 -0.59
C GLN A 47 3.82 -65.89 -0.60
N PRO A 48 4.64 -66.04 -1.66
CA PRO A 48 5.75 -66.98 -1.71
C PRO A 48 6.70 -66.83 -0.50
N PRO A 49 7.32 -67.92 -0.01
CA PRO A 49 8.13 -67.88 1.22
C PRO A 49 9.30 -66.88 1.19
N GLU A 50 9.81 -66.55 0.00
CA GLU A 50 10.89 -65.56 -0.17
C GLU A 50 10.47 -64.11 0.13
N GLN A 51 9.20 -63.76 -0.09
CA GLN A 51 8.67 -62.42 0.16
C GLN A 51 8.24 -62.19 1.62
N LYS A 52 8.14 -63.25 2.43
CA LYS A 52 7.76 -63.18 3.84
C LYS A 52 8.82 -62.52 4.73
N ALA A 53 10.08 -62.48 4.28
CA ALA A 53 11.20 -61.90 5.04
C ALA A 53 11.31 -60.37 4.91
N VAL A 54 10.60 -59.76 3.95
CA VAL A 54 10.57 -58.31 3.79
C VAL A 54 9.34 -57.79 4.51
N GLU A 55 9.54 -57.18 5.68
CA GLU A 55 8.48 -56.51 6.43
C GLU A 55 7.93 -55.33 5.61
N GLN A 56 6.93 -55.58 4.76
CA GLN A 56 6.24 -54.54 4.01
C GLN A 56 5.38 -53.75 5.00
N LYS A 57 5.89 -52.58 5.45
CA LYS A 57 5.06 -51.62 6.17
C LYS A 57 3.83 -51.34 5.30
N PRO A 58 2.59 -51.52 5.82
CA PRO A 58 1.41 -51.17 5.06
C PRO A 58 1.55 -49.70 4.69
N LEU A 59 1.44 -49.40 3.39
CA LEU A 59 1.40 -48.02 2.91
C LEU A 59 0.31 -47.30 3.73
N PRO A 60 0.60 -46.12 4.31
CA PRO A 60 -0.43 -45.32 4.96
C PRO A 60 -1.61 -45.18 4.00
N ALA A 61 -2.85 -45.24 4.52
CA ALA A 61 -4.05 -45.07 3.68
C ALA A 61 -4.02 -43.75 2.88
N ASP A 62 -3.25 -42.78 3.37
CA ASP A 62 -2.96 -41.50 2.72
C ASP A 62 -1.71 -41.59 1.85
N LEU A 63 -1.79 -42.38 0.77
CA LEU A 63 -0.77 -42.42 -0.30
C LEU A 63 -0.57 -41.06 -0.99
N PHE A 64 -1.51 -40.13 -0.79
CA PHE A 64 -1.46 -38.74 -1.25
C PHE A 64 -1.31 -37.75 -0.10
N SER A 65 -0.45 -38.03 0.89
CA SER A 65 0.05 -36.94 1.73
C SER A 65 0.88 -36.03 0.84
N SER A 66 0.22 -35.07 0.18
CA SER A 66 0.89 -34.00 -0.54
C SER A 66 1.75 -33.28 0.47
N LYS A 67 3.07 -33.51 0.42
CA LYS A 67 4.01 -32.58 1.03
C LYS A 67 3.73 -31.24 0.38
N HIS A 68 3.01 -30.37 1.08
CA HIS A 68 2.92 -28.97 0.71
C HIS A 68 4.34 -28.42 0.82
N ILE A 69 5.00 -28.29 -0.33
CA ILE A 69 6.26 -27.57 -0.42
C ILE A 69 5.84 -26.10 -0.35
N GLU A 70 6.05 -25.48 0.81
CA GLU A 70 5.87 -24.04 0.96
C GLU A 70 6.84 -23.35 0.00
N VAL A 71 6.29 -22.61 -0.95
CA VAL A 71 7.06 -21.84 -1.93
C VAL A 71 7.82 -20.77 -1.15
N GLN A 72 9.15 -20.72 -1.32
CA GLN A 72 9.97 -19.73 -0.65
C GLN A 72 9.72 -18.36 -1.28
N SER A 73 9.13 -17.45 -0.51
CA SER A 73 8.95 -16.05 -0.91
C SER A 73 10.30 -15.36 -1.08
N ILE A 74 10.50 -14.68 -2.20
CA ILE A 74 11.72 -13.92 -2.49
C ILE A 74 11.57 -12.52 -1.88
N GLN A 75 12.55 -12.09 -1.09
CA GLN A 75 12.61 -10.73 -0.59
C GLN A 75 13.40 -9.84 -1.54
N LEU A 76 12.76 -8.83 -2.13
CA LEU A 76 13.37 -7.85 -3.02
C LEU A 76 13.34 -6.46 -2.38
N ASN A 77 14.50 -5.83 -2.33
CA ASN A 77 14.67 -4.46 -1.84
C ASN A 77 14.61 -3.48 -3.00
N PHE A 78 13.53 -2.72 -3.10
CA PHE A 78 13.44 -1.56 -3.96
C PHE A 78 14.13 -0.37 -3.28
N GLY A 79 15.31 -0.02 -3.79
CA GLY A 79 16.18 0.97 -3.18
C GLY A 79 15.77 2.41 -3.45
N PRO A 80 16.24 3.36 -2.62
CA PRO A 80 15.90 4.79 -2.72
C PRO A 80 16.41 5.50 -3.97
N GLN A 81 17.31 4.87 -4.74
CA GLN A 81 17.88 5.43 -5.97
C GLN A 81 17.07 5.07 -7.22
N HIS A 82 16.03 4.24 -7.09
CA HIS A 82 15.28 3.79 -8.25
C HIS A 82 14.43 4.95 -8.84
N PRO A 83 14.46 5.18 -10.17
CA PRO A 83 13.72 6.28 -10.80
C PRO A 83 12.23 6.33 -10.47
N ALA A 84 11.57 5.17 -10.44
CA ALA A 84 10.14 5.04 -10.09
C ALA A 84 9.81 5.26 -8.59
N ALA A 85 10.80 5.56 -7.75
CA ALA A 85 10.55 5.96 -6.36
C ALA A 85 10.13 7.43 -6.23
N HIS A 86 10.21 8.23 -7.33
CA HIS A 86 9.84 9.65 -7.41
C HIS A 86 10.17 10.46 -6.15
N GLY A 87 11.41 10.34 -5.70
CA GLY A 87 11.86 10.86 -4.42
C GLY A 87 12.74 9.82 -3.73
N VAL A 88 12.56 9.67 -2.42
CA VAL A 88 13.38 8.77 -1.61
C VAL A 88 12.46 7.83 -0.85
N LEU A 89 12.17 6.68 -1.45
CA LEU A 89 11.33 5.63 -0.88
C LEU A 89 12.07 4.29 -0.94
N ARG A 90 12.03 3.54 0.16
CA ARG A 90 12.54 2.17 0.21
C ARG A 90 11.37 1.23 0.41
N LEU A 91 11.19 0.27 -0.49
CA LEU A 91 10.15 -0.77 -0.36
C LEU A 91 10.83 -2.12 -0.19
N ILE A 92 10.50 -2.83 0.88
CA ILE A 92 10.86 -4.25 1.04
C ILE A 92 9.65 -5.05 0.58
N MET A 93 9.81 -5.81 -0.50
CA MET A 93 8.73 -6.56 -1.12
C MET A 93 8.99 -8.06 -0.94
N GLU A 94 7.99 -8.78 -0.44
CA GLU A 94 7.97 -10.24 -0.40
C GLU A 94 7.15 -10.72 -1.60
N LEU A 95 7.83 -11.35 -2.56
CA LEU A 95 7.29 -11.75 -3.84
C LEU A 95 7.08 -13.26 -3.88
N ASP A 96 5.92 -13.68 -4.40
CA ASP A 96 5.64 -15.03 -4.85
C ASP A 96 5.52 -15.01 -6.38
N GLY A 97 6.66 -15.19 -7.06
CA GLY A 97 6.76 -14.95 -8.51
C GLY A 97 6.52 -13.49 -8.86
N GLU A 98 5.47 -13.21 -9.64
CA GLU A 98 5.05 -11.87 -10.05
C GLU A 98 4.07 -11.22 -9.07
N ILE A 99 3.53 -11.99 -8.12
CA ILE A 99 2.52 -11.53 -7.17
C ILE A 99 3.21 -10.99 -5.92
N ILE A 100 2.81 -9.79 -5.50
CA ILE A 100 3.28 -9.19 -4.25
C ILE A 100 2.45 -9.77 -3.11
N GLY A 101 3.08 -10.55 -2.22
CA GLY A 101 2.44 -11.08 -1.02
C GLY A 101 2.40 -10.04 0.11
N ARG A 102 3.52 -9.36 0.34
CA ARG A 102 3.66 -8.31 1.35
C ARG A 102 4.57 -7.19 0.87
N LEU A 103 4.27 -5.96 1.27
CA LEU A 103 5.06 -4.78 0.96
C LEU A 103 5.19 -3.91 2.21
N ASP A 104 6.44 -3.70 2.64
CA ASP A 104 6.77 -2.88 3.80
C ASP A 104 7.46 -1.58 3.32
N PRO A 105 6.73 -0.44 3.27
CA PRO A 105 7.30 0.84 2.86
C PRO A 105 8.05 1.50 4.02
N HIS A 106 9.37 1.63 3.89
CA HIS A 106 10.18 2.39 4.83
C HIS A 106 10.23 3.87 4.41
N ILE A 107 9.50 4.68 5.16
CA ILE A 107 9.42 6.14 5.01
C ILE A 107 10.32 6.79 6.06
N GLY A 108 10.68 8.06 5.87
CA GLY A 108 11.43 8.86 6.86
C GLY A 108 12.82 9.27 6.40
N LEU A 109 13.26 8.85 5.21
CA LEU A 109 14.54 9.27 4.61
C LEU A 109 14.59 10.79 4.33
N LEU A 110 13.43 11.44 4.20
CA LEU A 110 13.27 12.89 4.06
C LEU A 110 12.67 13.53 5.32
N HIS A 111 12.70 12.85 6.46
CA HIS A 111 12.25 13.44 7.73
C HIS A 111 13.26 14.50 8.18
N ARG A 112 12.79 15.76 8.26
CA ARG A 112 13.63 16.93 8.59
C ARG A 112 13.32 17.53 9.97
N GLY A 113 12.47 16.89 10.77
CA GLY A 113 12.05 17.43 12.09
C GLY A 113 11.38 18.81 12.00
N THR A 114 10.62 19.07 10.93
CA THR A 114 10.05 20.39 10.63
C THR A 114 9.11 20.89 11.74
N GLU A 115 8.29 20.01 12.32
CA GLU A 115 7.39 20.35 13.44
C GLU A 115 8.17 20.84 14.65
N LYS A 116 9.29 20.18 14.98
CA LYS A 116 10.15 20.59 16.10
C LYS A 116 10.81 21.95 15.85
N LEU A 117 11.19 22.24 14.61
CA LEU A 117 11.75 23.55 14.25
C LEU A 117 10.72 24.68 14.31
N ILE A 118 9.44 24.37 14.07
CA ILE A 118 8.34 25.33 14.14
C ILE A 118 8.08 25.77 15.59
N GLU A 119 8.24 24.87 16.57
CA GLU A 119 8.08 25.22 18.00
C GLU A 119 9.00 26.36 18.47
N TYR A 120 10.20 26.47 17.89
CA TYR A 120 11.18 27.50 18.25
C TYR A 120 11.04 28.80 17.44
N LYS A 121 10.06 28.89 16.53
CA LYS A 121 9.90 30.01 15.60
C LYS A 121 8.57 30.72 15.78
N THR A 122 8.53 32.00 15.41
CA THR A 122 7.29 32.77 15.40
C THR A 122 6.41 32.38 14.21
N TYR A 123 5.12 32.68 14.28
CA TYR A 123 4.15 32.30 13.23
C TYR A 123 4.54 32.78 11.82
N THR A 124 5.13 33.97 11.69
CA THR A 124 5.57 34.52 10.40
C THR A 124 6.86 33.87 9.90
N GLN A 125 7.75 33.48 10.80
CA GLN A 125 8.98 32.74 10.50
C GLN A 125 8.74 31.26 10.21
N ALA A 126 7.66 30.69 10.75
CA ALA A 126 7.25 29.32 10.51
C ALA A 126 6.63 29.11 9.12
N LEU A 127 6.05 30.16 8.53
CA LEU A 127 5.33 30.08 7.25
C LEU A 127 6.12 29.38 6.12
N PRO A 128 7.40 29.73 5.85
CA PRO A 128 8.15 29.11 4.75
C PRO A 128 8.48 27.63 4.94
N TYR A 129 8.17 27.02 6.10
CA TYR A 129 8.26 25.57 6.24
C TYR A 129 7.11 24.87 5.53
N PHE A 130 5.92 25.48 5.48
CA PHE A 130 4.72 24.90 4.85
C PHE A 130 4.88 24.81 3.32
N ASP A 131 5.51 25.79 2.68
CA ASP A 131 5.82 25.79 1.24
C ASP A 131 6.75 24.63 0.83
N ARG A 132 7.46 24.04 1.82
CA ARG A 132 8.48 23.01 1.63
C ARG A 132 8.01 21.62 2.08
N LEU A 133 6.79 21.49 2.62
CA LEU A 133 6.19 20.20 2.97
C LEU A 133 5.74 19.49 1.69
N ASP A 134 4.70 20.00 1.04
CA ASP A 134 4.40 19.66 -0.35
C ASP A 134 4.99 20.75 -1.26
N TYR A 135 6.13 20.43 -1.86
CA TYR A 135 6.88 21.33 -2.74
C TYR A 135 6.24 21.50 -4.13
N ALA A 136 5.22 20.70 -4.47
CA ALA A 136 4.47 20.83 -5.70
C ALA A 136 3.26 21.77 -5.53
N SER A 137 2.72 21.89 -4.31
CA SER A 137 1.58 22.77 -4.01
C SER A 137 1.87 23.84 -2.95
N MET A 138 2.83 24.71 -3.25
CA MET A 138 3.38 25.71 -2.32
C MET A 138 2.31 26.63 -1.71
N MET A 139 1.55 27.34 -2.55
CA MET A 139 0.54 28.32 -2.11
C MET A 139 -0.65 27.66 -1.38
N CYS A 140 -1.02 26.43 -1.74
CA CYS A 140 -2.08 25.71 -1.06
C CYS A 140 -1.71 25.37 0.39
N ASN A 141 -0.45 25.02 0.64
CA ASN A 141 0.04 24.76 2.00
C ASN A 141 0.12 26.06 2.81
N GLU A 142 0.62 27.14 2.19
CA GLU A 142 0.61 28.47 2.81
C GLU A 142 -0.82 28.89 3.19
N GLN A 143 -1.79 28.65 2.30
CA GLN A 143 -3.19 28.97 2.53
C GLN A 143 -3.76 28.16 3.70
N GLY A 144 -3.49 26.85 3.77
CA GLY A 144 -3.93 26.00 4.88
C GLY A 144 -3.41 26.50 6.23
N TYR A 145 -2.14 26.90 6.27
CA TYR A 145 -1.54 27.48 7.47
C TYR A 145 -2.12 28.86 7.82
N CYS A 146 -2.26 29.76 6.83
CA CYS A 146 -2.82 31.08 7.05
C CYS A 146 -4.26 31.02 7.56
N LEU A 147 -5.09 30.14 7.00
CA LEU A 147 -6.47 29.94 7.45
C LEU A 147 -6.53 29.41 8.90
N ALA A 148 -5.62 28.52 9.29
CA ALA A 148 -5.53 28.04 10.67
C ALA A 148 -5.19 29.18 11.64
N VAL A 149 -4.21 30.02 11.30
CA VAL A 149 -3.81 31.17 12.13
C VAL A 149 -4.91 32.24 12.17
N GLU A 150 -5.55 32.53 11.04
CA GLU A 150 -6.66 33.50 10.94
C GLU A 150 -7.87 33.06 11.75
N LYS A 151 -8.17 31.76 11.77
CA LYS A 151 -9.22 31.18 12.61
C LYS A 151 -8.90 31.27 14.10
N LEU A 152 -7.63 31.09 14.50
CA LEU A 152 -7.22 31.27 15.90
C LEU A 152 -7.31 32.74 16.35
N LEU A 153 -7.01 33.68 15.44
CA LEU A 153 -7.07 35.12 15.71
C LEU A 153 -8.49 35.71 15.55
N ASN A 154 -9.45 34.95 15.00
CA ASN A 154 -10.79 35.40 14.65
C ASN A 154 -10.80 36.68 13.78
N ILE A 155 -9.93 36.72 12.76
CA ILE A 155 -9.83 37.86 11.83
C ILE A 155 -10.44 37.50 10.49
N GLU A 156 -11.18 38.43 9.90
CA GLU A 156 -11.64 38.32 8.52
C GLU A 156 -10.68 38.98 7.54
N VAL A 157 -10.28 38.23 6.52
CA VAL A 157 -9.41 38.70 5.44
C VAL A 157 -10.21 39.56 4.44
N PRO A 158 -9.65 40.66 3.90
CA PRO A 158 -10.33 41.50 2.92
C PRO A 158 -10.77 40.72 1.66
N PRO A 159 -11.87 41.10 1.00
CA PRO A 159 -12.44 40.34 -0.12
C PRO A 159 -11.47 40.20 -1.30
N ARG A 160 -10.70 41.25 -1.61
CA ARG A 160 -9.68 41.21 -2.68
C ARG A 160 -8.64 40.11 -2.43
N ALA A 161 -8.13 40.00 -1.20
CA ALA A 161 -7.17 38.97 -0.83
C ALA A 161 -7.76 37.55 -0.93
N LYS A 162 -9.05 37.36 -0.64
CA LYS A 162 -9.73 36.07 -0.84
C LYS A 162 -9.75 35.67 -2.32
N TYR A 163 -10.09 36.59 -3.23
CA TYR A 163 -10.07 36.32 -4.68
C TYR A 163 -8.68 35.99 -5.21
N ILE A 164 -7.66 36.74 -4.78
CA ILE A 164 -6.26 36.47 -5.14
C ILE A 164 -5.84 35.08 -4.64
N ARG A 165 -6.18 34.73 -3.39
CA ARG A 165 -5.89 33.41 -2.83
C ARG A 165 -6.55 32.29 -3.63
N THR A 166 -7.83 32.42 -3.97
CA THR A 166 -8.53 31.41 -4.78
C THR A 166 -7.95 31.28 -6.19
N LEU A 167 -7.57 32.40 -6.82
CA LEU A 167 -6.94 32.40 -8.15
C LEU A 167 -5.64 31.60 -8.14
N PHE A 168 -4.72 31.91 -7.21
CA PHE A 168 -3.44 31.22 -7.12
C PHE A 168 -3.57 29.79 -6.57
N ALA A 169 -4.57 29.49 -5.74
CA ALA A 169 -4.84 28.12 -5.31
C ALA A 169 -5.24 27.23 -6.49
N GLU A 170 -6.10 27.72 -7.39
CA GLU A 170 -6.47 26.98 -8.58
C GLU A 170 -5.32 26.90 -9.60
N LEU A 171 -4.51 27.95 -9.74
CA LEU A 171 -3.27 27.88 -10.54
C LEU A 171 -2.31 26.82 -9.97
N THR A 172 -2.14 26.76 -8.64
CA THR A 172 -1.34 25.73 -7.96
C THR A 172 -1.91 24.33 -8.17
N ARG A 173 -3.24 24.20 -8.19
CA ARG A 173 -3.92 22.93 -8.46
C ARG A 173 -3.59 22.43 -9.86
N LEU A 174 -3.67 23.29 -10.88
CA LEU A 174 -3.27 22.97 -12.25
C LEU A 174 -1.80 22.53 -12.30
N LEU A 175 -0.92 23.29 -11.65
CA LEU A 175 0.51 23.01 -11.57
C LEU A 175 0.81 21.64 -10.92
N ASN A 176 0.07 21.28 -9.87
CA ASN A 176 0.20 19.98 -9.19
C ASN A 176 -0.31 18.83 -10.08
N HIS A 177 -1.48 19.00 -10.72
CA HIS A 177 -2.01 17.97 -11.63
C HIS A 177 -1.12 17.75 -12.86
N CYS A 178 -0.54 18.79 -13.43
CA CYS A 178 0.44 18.66 -14.53
C CYS A 178 1.64 17.81 -14.11
N LEU A 179 2.16 18.02 -12.89
CA LEU A 179 3.25 17.20 -12.36
C LEU A 179 2.80 15.76 -12.09
N ALA A 180 1.67 15.56 -11.43
CA ALA A 180 1.16 14.24 -11.07
C ALA A 180 0.91 13.37 -12.31
N ILE A 181 0.23 13.93 -13.31
CA ILE A 181 -0.08 13.23 -14.56
C ILE A 181 1.21 13.00 -15.37
N GLY A 182 2.06 14.02 -15.50
CA GLY A 182 3.32 13.92 -16.24
C GLY A 182 4.26 12.85 -15.67
N SER A 183 4.44 12.84 -14.35
CA SER A 183 5.26 11.84 -13.66
C SER A 183 4.66 10.44 -13.75
N HIS A 184 3.34 10.29 -13.55
CA HIS A 184 2.67 9.00 -13.68
C HIS A 184 2.82 8.39 -15.08
N ILE A 185 2.66 9.20 -16.13
CA ILE A 185 2.81 8.70 -17.51
C ILE A 185 4.27 8.33 -17.81
N LEU A 186 5.23 9.07 -17.25
CA LEU A 186 6.65 8.75 -17.35
C LEU A 186 6.97 7.40 -16.71
N ASP A 187 6.41 7.13 -15.53
CA ASP A 187 6.59 5.85 -14.83
C ASP A 187 5.98 4.66 -15.57
N VAL A 188 4.88 4.87 -16.30
CA VAL A 188 4.29 3.87 -17.20
C VAL A 188 5.16 3.66 -18.45
N GLY A 189 6.00 4.62 -18.81
CA GLY A 189 7.01 4.50 -19.87
C GLY A 189 6.86 5.49 -21.04
N ALA A 190 5.86 6.37 -21.02
CA ALA A 190 5.68 7.39 -22.07
C ALA A 190 6.41 8.69 -21.68
N ILE A 191 7.48 9.00 -22.42
CA ILE A 191 8.42 10.08 -22.09
C ILE A 191 7.99 11.44 -22.68
N THR A 192 7.22 11.47 -23.77
CA THR A 192 6.91 12.72 -24.47
C THR A 192 5.95 13.67 -23.73
N PRO A 193 4.88 13.22 -23.03
CA PRO A 193 3.93 14.14 -22.40
C PRO A 193 4.52 15.00 -21.29
N ILE A 194 5.50 14.48 -20.54
CA ILE A 194 6.08 15.22 -19.42
C ILE A 194 6.80 16.49 -19.89
N PHE A 195 7.45 16.46 -21.06
CA PHE A 195 8.11 17.64 -21.60
C PHE A 195 7.12 18.72 -22.03
N TRP A 196 5.99 18.34 -22.63
CA TRP A 196 4.94 19.28 -23.00
C TRP A 196 4.28 19.92 -21.77
N LEU A 197 3.99 19.12 -20.76
CA LEU A 197 3.40 19.62 -19.50
C LEU A 197 4.39 20.49 -18.72
N PHE A 198 5.70 20.20 -18.78
CA PHE A 198 6.71 21.01 -18.11
C PHE A 198 6.93 22.37 -18.78
N GLU A 199 6.74 22.48 -20.09
CA GLU A 199 6.72 23.78 -20.78
C GLU A 199 5.59 24.68 -20.24
N GLU A 200 4.38 24.13 -20.12
CA GLU A 200 3.24 24.89 -19.56
C GLU A 200 3.45 25.20 -18.07
N ARG A 201 4.08 24.29 -17.32
CA ARG A 201 4.44 24.50 -15.92
C ARG A 201 5.47 25.61 -15.74
N GLU A 202 6.40 25.77 -16.68
CA GLU A 202 7.38 26.86 -16.67
C GLU A 202 6.71 28.22 -16.84
N LYS A 203 5.72 28.34 -17.74
CA LYS A 203 4.92 29.56 -17.91
C LYS A 203 4.17 29.91 -16.61
N MET A 204 3.64 28.91 -15.91
CA MET A 204 3.03 29.13 -14.59
C MET A 204 4.04 29.62 -13.56
N PHE A 205 5.29 29.15 -13.57
CA PHE A 205 6.34 29.65 -12.67
C PHE A 205 6.73 31.11 -12.94
N GLU A 206 6.63 31.58 -14.18
CA GLU A 206 6.80 33.00 -14.50
C GLU A 206 5.77 33.87 -13.77
N PHE A 207 4.52 33.41 -13.66
CA PHE A 207 3.50 34.11 -12.88
C PHE A 207 3.84 34.16 -11.38
N TYR A 208 4.44 33.10 -10.82
CA TYR A 208 4.88 33.08 -9.43
C TYR A 208 6.03 34.04 -9.19
N GLU A 209 6.98 34.09 -10.14
CA GLU A 209 8.13 34.98 -10.09
C GLU A 209 7.70 36.44 -10.18
N ARG A 210 6.75 36.79 -11.06
CA ARG A 210 6.24 38.16 -11.17
C ARG A 210 5.53 38.66 -9.91
N VAL A 211 4.91 37.76 -9.15
CA VAL A 211 4.09 38.09 -7.97
C VAL A 211 4.91 38.13 -6.70
N SER A 212 5.80 37.16 -6.52
CA SER A 212 6.55 36.95 -5.27
C SER A 212 8.05 37.21 -5.38
N GLY A 213 8.58 37.31 -6.60
CA GLY A 213 10.02 37.35 -6.88
C GLY A 213 10.70 35.98 -6.81
N ALA A 214 9.98 34.92 -6.41
CA ALA A 214 10.49 33.57 -6.34
C ALA A 214 9.70 32.63 -7.25
N ARG A 215 10.40 31.67 -7.87
CA ARG A 215 9.79 30.74 -8.82
C ARG A 215 8.96 29.64 -8.15
N MET A 216 9.43 29.09 -7.03
CA MET A 216 8.72 28.01 -6.32
C MET A 216 8.24 28.41 -4.93
N HIS A 217 9.18 28.70 -4.02
CA HIS A 217 8.85 29.05 -2.64
C HIS A 217 8.57 30.54 -2.51
N ALA A 218 7.31 30.92 -2.72
CA ALA A 218 6.85 32.29 -2.82
C ALA A 218 6.66 32.98 -1.46
N ALA A 219 6.25 32.26 -0.41
CA ALA A 219 5.88 32.81 0.89
C ALA A 219 4.99 34.07 0.76
N TYR A 220 4.02 33.99 -0.15
CA TYR A 220 3.22 35.11 -0.65
C TYR A 220 1.93 35.27 0.15
N PHE A 221 1.29 34.17 0.51
CA PHE A 221 0.20 34.21 1.47
C PHE A 221 0.78 34.40 2.85
N ARG A 222 0.20 35.31 3.61
CA ARG A 222 0.58 35.60 4.99
C ARG A 222 -0.67 35.61 5.86
N PRO A 223 -0.57 35.27 7.16
CA PRO A 223 -1.71 35.41 8.06
C PRO A 223 -2.23 36.85 8.01
N GLY A 224 -3.51 37.03 7.66
CA GLY A 224 -4.14 38.33 7.43
C GLY A 224 -4.38 38.68 5.96
N GLY A 225 -3.94 37.85 5.01
CA GLY A 225 -4.25 38.00 3.59
C GLY A 225 -3.08 37.67 2.68
N VAL A 226 -2.63 38.66 1.93
CA VAL A 226 -1.59 38.52 0.91
C VAL A 226 -0.52 39.57 1.17
N TYR A 227 0.75 39.23 0.93
CA TYR A 227 1.88 40.11 1.20
C TYR A 227 1.89 41.36 0.31
N LEU A 228 1.71 41.18 -1.01
CA LEU A 228 1.72 42.24 -2.03
C LEU A 228 0.56 42.04 -3.01
N ASP A 229 0.05 43.13 -3.58
CA ASP A 229 -0.97 43.02 -4.63
C ASP A 229 -0.36 42.55 -5.97
N LEU A 230 -1.21 42.13 -6.90
CA LEU A 230 -0.82 41.70 -8.24
C LEU A 230 -0.16 42.86 -9.01
N PRO A 231 0.92 42.61 -9.78
CA PRO A 231 1.46 43.61 -10.70
C PRO A 231 0.48 43.90 -11.85
N LEU A 232 0.55 45.11 -12.41
CA LEU A 232 -0.28 45.52 -13.54
C LEU A 232 0.02 44.64 -14.77
N GLY A 233 -1.03 44.24 -15.49
CA GLY A 233 -0.96 43.42 -16.72
C GLY A 233 -0.91 41.90 -16.50
N LEU A 234 -0.70 41.40 -15.27
CA LEU A 234 -0.60 39.96 -15.02
C LEU A 234 -1.90 39.20 -15.35
N MET A 235 -3.05 39.83 -15.11
CA MET A 235 -4.35 39.19 -15.36
C MET A 235 -4.59 38.93 -16.86
N ASP A 236 -4.14 39.83 -17.73
CA ASP A 236 -4.26 39.68 -19.18
C ASP A 236 -3.36 38.55 -19.70
N ASP A 237 -2.14 38.45 -19.15
CA ASP A 237 -1.20 37.38 -19.48
C ASP A 237 -1.72 36.00 -19.03
N MET A 238 -2.30 35.92 -17.83
CA MET A 238 -2.95 34.70 -17.33
C MET A 238 -4.13 34.28 -18.21
N TYR A 239 -4.92 35.24 -18.70
CA TYR A 239 -6.04 34.96 -19.58
C TYR A 239 -5.57 34.38 -20.93
N GLN A 240 -4.57 34.99 -21.56
CA GLN A 240 -3.98 34.48 -22.81
C GLN A 240 -3.34 33.09 -22.64
N PHE A 241 -2.74 32.82 -21.47
CA PHE A 241 -2.22 31.50 -21.14
C PHE A 241 -3.33 30.45 -21.06
N LEU A 242 -4.43 30.74 -20.36
CA LEU A 242 -5.54 29.81 -20.20
C LEU A 242 -6.19 29.43 -21.54
N GLU A 243 -6.32 30.37 -22.48
CA GLU A 243 -6.87 30.08 -23.83
C GLU A 243 -6.02 29.03 -24.58
N LYS A 244 -4.69 29.12 -24.47
CA LYS A 244 -3.77 28.16 -25.10
C LYS A 244 -3.67 26.85 -24.32
N PHE A 245 -3.77 26.92 -23.00
CA PHE A 245 -3.63 25.77 -22.11
C PHE A 245 -4.69 24.70 -22.35
N VAL A 246 -5.92 25.09 -22.68
CA VAL A 246 -7.00 24.15 -23.03
C VAL A 246 -6.61 23.29 -24.24
N GLN A 247 -6.07 23.90 -25.30
CA GLN A 247 -5.62 23.18 -26.49
C GLN A 247 -4.51 22.17 -26.15
N ARG A 248 -3.58 22.54 -25.27
CA ARG A 248 -2.49 21.65 -24.82
C ARG A 248 -3.01 20.47 -24.01
N ILE A 249 -4.00 20.66 -23.15
CA ILE A 249 -4.61 19.56 -22.41
C ILE A 249 -5.29 18.58 -23.38
N ASP A 250 -5.99 19.09 -24.39
CA ASP A 250 -6.65 18.25 -25.40
C ASP A 250 -5.64 17.46 -26.22
N GLU A 251 -4.51 18.06 -26.60
CA GLU A 251 -3.40 17.37 -27.27
C GLU A 251 -2.85 16.22 -26.42
N VAL A 252 -2.53 16.50 -25.14
CA VAL A 252 -2.00 15.49 -24.20
C VAL A 252 -3.01 14.37 -23.96
N SER A 253 -4.29 14.72 -23.77
CA SER A 253 -5.37 13.76 -23.57
C SER A 253 -5.58 12.88 -24.81
N SER A 254 -5.54 13.48 -26.01
CA SER A 254 -5.68 12.74 -27.26
C SER A 254 -4.55 11.75 -27.50
N MET A 255 -3.32 12.09 -27.11
CA MET A 255 -2.16 11.21 -27.24
C MET A 255 -2.29 10.00 -26.30
N ASN A 256 -2.66 10.23 -25.04
CA ASN A 256 -2.83 9.18 -24.06
C ASN A 256 -3.99 8.24 -24.38
N ARG A 257 -5.07 8.74 -24.99
CA ARG A 257 -6.21 7.93 -25.42
C ARG A 257 -5.96 7.11 -26.68
N LYS A 258 -5.08 7.56 -27.58
CA LYS A 258 -4.79 6.88 -28.85
C LYS A 258 -3.66 5.85 -28.75
N GLY A 259 -2.88 5.88 -27.66
CA GLY A 259 -1.81 4.91 -27.39
C GLY A 259 -2.26 3.63 -26.68
N CYS A 260 -3.55 3.48 -26.39
CA CYS A 260 -4.19 2.30 -25.82
C CYS A 260 -5.21 1.77 -26.84
#